data_AF-A0A822Z5B7-F1
#
_entry.id   AF-A0A822Z5B7-F1
#
_cell.length_a   1.000
_cell.length_b   1.000
_cell.length_c   1.000
_cell.angle_alpha   90.00
_cell.angle_beta   90.00
_cell.angle_gamma   90.00
#
_symmetry.space_group_name_H-M   'P 1'
#
loop_
_entity.id
_entity.type
_entity.pdbx_description
1 polymer ?
#
loop_
_entity_poly.entity_id
_entity_poly.type
_entity_poly.pdbx_seq_one_letter_code
_entity_poly.pdbx_strand_id
1 'polypeptide(L)'
;MARNEEKAQSMLNRFITLKNEEKKKPKERRPFLASECRDLAEADKWRQQIMREIGRKVADIQNEGLGEHRLRDLNDEINKLIREKWHWERRIVELGGPNYTKHAAKMTDLEGNIVDVPNPGGRGPGYRYFGAAKKLPGVRELFEKPPELKKRRSRYEIFKRIDASYYGYRDDEDGVLEKAEAPAEKKVREAALNEWLLMEKIKQEAKMAVKSGEVASAATVLFEEEEDIVEEERRAKEKESEKEQEFVVHVPLPDEKEIERMVVEKKKMELLSKYTSDNLLEEQIEAKAMLNVQH
;
A
#
# COMPACT_ATOMS: atom_id res chain seq x y z
N MET A 1 35.87 -35.05 -43.01
CA MET A 1 36.51 -34.89 -41.68
C MET A 1 35.66 -35.66 -40.67
N ALA A 2 36.24 -36.63 -39.95
CA ALA A 2 35.53 -37.41 -38.93
C ALA A 2 34.98 -36.50 -37.81
N ARG A 3 33.83 -36.89 -37.21
CA ARG A 3 33.22 -36.13 -36.10
C ARG A 3 34.16 -36.12 -34.89
N ASN A 4 34.03 -35.11 -34.02
CA ASN A 4 34.91 -34.96 -32.86
C ASN A 4 34.85 -36.17 -31.91
N GLU A 5 33.69 -36.82 -31.82
CA GLU A 5 33.50 -38.06 -31.06
C GLU A 5 34.31 -39.23 -31.63
N GLU A 6 34.32 -39.41 -32.95
CA GLU A 6 35.10 -40.47 -33.62
C GLU A 6 36.60 -40.21 -33.49
N LYS A 7 37.01 -38.94 -33.58
CA LYS A 7 38.40 -38.54 -33.31
C LYS A 7 38.77 -38.85 -31.87
N ALA A 8 37.95 -38.51 -30.89
CA ALA A 8 38.20 -38.80 -29.48
C ALA A 8 38.26 -40.32 -29.21
N GLN A 9 37.50 -41.12 -29.95
CA GLN A 9 37.49 -42.58 -29.85
C GLN A 9 38.62 -43.28 -30.63
N SER A 10 39.45 -42.55 -31.38
CA SER A 10 40.61 -43.12 -32.06
C SER A 10 41.55 -43.83 -31.08
N MET A 11 42.16 -44.93 -31.52
CA MET A 11 43.09 -45.74 -30.71
C MET A 11 44.22 -44.91 -30.09
N LEU A 12 44.75 -43.93 -30.83
CA LEU A 12 45.79 -43.04 -30.33
C LEU A 12 45.28 -42.16 -29.19
N ASN A 13 44.08 -41.59 -29.32
CA ASN A 13 43.50 -40.74 -28.29
C ASN A 13 43.12 -41.54 -27.04
N ARG A 14 42.58 -42.76 -27.20
CA ARG A 14 42.36 -43.70 -26.09
C ARG A 14 43.66 -44.08 -25.38
N PHE A 15 44.74 -44.31 -26.13
CA PHE A 15 46.05 -44.60 -25.55
C PHE A 15 46.64 -43.40 -24.80
N ILE A 16 46.53 -42.19 -25.35
CA ILE A 16 46.96 -40.95 -24.69
C ILE A 16 46.15 -40.71 -23.42
N THR A 17 44.83 -40.93 -23.43
CA THR A 17 44.00 -40.81 -22.22
C THR A 17 44.41 -41.81 -21.17
N LEU A 18 44.64 -43.08 -21.55
CA LEU A 18 45.06 -44.13 -20.62
C LEU A 18 46.43 -43.84 -20.00
N LYS A 19 47.41 -43.42 -20.80
CA LYS A 19 48.74 -43.00 -20.32
C LYS A 19 48.67 -41.77 -19.40
N ASN A 20 47.74 -40.85 -19.67
CA ASN A 20 47.51 -39.70 -18.82
C ASN A 20 46.77 -40.07 -17.52
N GLU A 21 45.93 -41.09 -17.54
CA GLU A 21 45.26 -41.65 -16.36
C GLU A 21 46.25 -42.40 -15.47
N GLU A 22 47.17 -43.19 -16.03
CA GLU A 22 48.26 -43.83 -15.27
C GLU A 22 49.17 -42.82 -14.56
N LYS A 23 49.43 -41.67 -15.19
CA LYS A 23 50.20 -40.58 -14.57
C LYS A 23 49.42 -39.84 -13.49
N LYS A 24 48.08 -39.92 -13.50
CA LYS A 24 47.24 -39.28 -12.49
C LYS A 24 47.07 -40.22 -11.32
N LYS A 25 47.22 -39.70 -10.10
CA LYS A 25 46.81 -40.42 -8.90
C LYS A 25 45.32 -40.78 -9.03
N PRO A 26 44.89 -41.95 -8.49
CA PRO A 26 43.49 -42.32 -8.49
C PRO A 26 42.64 -41.19 -7.89
N LYS A 27 41.39 -41.05 -8.37
CA LYS A 27 40.46 -40.07 -7.82
C LYS A 27 40.19 -40.41 -6.36
N GLU A 28 40.93 -39.77 -5.46
CA GLU A 28 40.72 -39.86 -4.02
C GLU A 28 39.29 -39.42 -3.72
N ARG A 29 38.57 -40.23 -2.94
CA ARG A 29 37.27 -39.84 -2.40
C ARG A 29 37.49 -39.07 -1.13
N ARG A 30 36.67 -38.06 -0.89
CA ARG A 30 36.69 -37.33 0.36
C ARG A 30 36.40 -38.30 1.52
N PRO A 31 37.14 -38.21 2.63
CA PRO A 31 36.81 -38.94 3.84
C PRO A 31 35.41 -38.58 4.34
N PHE A 32 34.75 -39.51 5.03
CA PHE A 32 33.42 -39.26 5.60
C PHE A 32 33.49 -38.36 6.83
N LEU A 33 34.51 -38.55 7.67
CA LEU A 33 34.77 -37.76 8.87
C LEU A 33 35.89 -36.76 8.61
N ALA A 34 35.61 -35.47 8.80
CA ALA A 34 36.62 -34.42 8.67
C ALA A 34 37.77 -34.59 9.69
N SER A 35 37.49 -35.18 10.85
CA SER A 35 38.46 -35.40 11.93
C SER A 35 39.61 -36.33 11.55
N GLU A 36 39.43 -37.19 10.53
CA GLU A 36 40.48 -38.11 10.05
C GLU A 36 41.60 -37.37 9.31
N CYS A 37 41.31 -36.24 8.69
CA CYS A 37 42.32 -35.42 8.02
C CYS A 37 43.17 -34.67 9.03
N ARG A 38 44.49 -34.82 8.91
CA ARG A 38 45.50 -34.13 9.74
C ARG A 38 46.27 -33.06 8.97
N ASP A 39 46.21 -33.09 7.64
CA ASP A 39 46.85 -32.10 6.80
C ASP A 39 45.90 -30.95 6.43
N LEU A 40 46.43 -29.73 6.46
CA LEU A 40 45.67 -28.52 6.17
C LEU A 40 45.40 -28.36 4.67
N ALA A 41 46.37 -28.71 3.82
CA ALA A 41 46.22 -28.57 2.37
C ALA A 41 45.17 -29.56 1.83
N GLU A 42 45.15 -30.78 2.34
CA GLU A 42 44.08 -31.75 2.04
C GLU A 42 42.70 -31.27 2.51
N ALA A 43 42.59 -30.70 3.70
CA ALA A 43 41.31 -30.19 4.22
C ALA A 43 40.76 -29.04 3.34
N ASP A 44 41.62 -28.12 2.90
CA ASP A 44 41.26 -27.05 1.96
C ASP A 44 40.85 -27.61 0.58
N LYS A 45 41.55 -28.63 0.07
CA LYS A 45 41.18 -29.32 -1.18
C LYS A 45 39.77 -29.91 -1.10
N TRP A 46 39.43 -30.60 -0.01
CA TRP A 46 38.10 -31.18 0.20
C TRP A 46 37.01 -30.11 0.34
N ARG A 47 37.30 -29.02 1.07
CA ARG A 47 36.39 -27.86 1.15
C ARG A 47 36.10 -27.29 -0.24
N GLN A 48 37.12 -27.09 -1.07
CA GLN A 48 36.97 -26.56 -2.43
C GLN A 48 36.17 -27.52 -3.32
N GLN A 49 36.39 -28.83 -3.19
CA GLN A 49 35.58 -29.81 -3.90
C GLN A 49 34.10 -29.71 -3.54
N ILE A 50 33.78 -29.63 -2.24
CA ILE A 50 32.40 -29.45 -1.77
C ILE A 50 31.79 -28.16 -2.33
N MET A 51 32.55 -27.06 -2.34
CA MET A 51 32.09 -25.80 -2.93
C MET A 51 31.78 -25.91 -4.43
N ARG A 52 32.57 -26.67 -5.20
CA ARG A 52 32.30 -26.92 -6.63
C ARG A 52 31.08 -27.80 -6.84
N GLU A 53 30.88 -28.80 -5.97
CA GLU A 53 29.67 -29.64 -6.00
C GLU A 53 28.41 -28.84 -5.67
N ILE A 54 28.47 -27.98 -4.65
CA ILE A 54 27.40 -27.03 -4.33
C ILE A 54 27.12 -26.12 -5.53
N GLY A 55 28.15 -25.52 -6.12
CA GLY A 55 27.99 -24.61 -7.27
C GLY A 55 27.28 -25.27 -8.46
N ARG A 56 27.61 -26.53 -8.78
CA ARG A 56 26.91 -27.29 -9.84
C ARG A 56 25.44 -27.53 -9.50
N LYS A 57 25.14 -28.00 -8.28
CA LYS A 57 23.76 -28.26 -7.87
C LYS A 57 22.92 -26.98 -7.74
N VAL A 58 23.53 -25.87 -7.32
CA VAL A 58 22.86 -24.56 -7.30
C VAL A 58 22.49 -24.13 -8.71
N ALA A 59 23.38 -24.31 -9.70
CA ALA A 59 23.05 -24.04 -11.10
C ALA A 59 21.92 -24.95 -11.61
N ASP A 60 21.91 -26.22 -11.21
CA ASP A 60 20.82 -27.15 -11.57
C ASP A 60 19.47 -26.74 -10.96
N ILE A 61 19.44 -26.29 -9.69
CA ILE A 61 18.22 -25.85 -8.99
C ILE A 61 17.66 -24.53 -9.55
N GLN A 62 18.49 -23.69 -10.18
CA GLN A 62 18.00 -22.46 -10.81
C GLN A 62 17.08 -22.76 -12.00
N ASN A 63 17.13 -23.96 -12.58
CA ASN A 63 16.25 -24.37 -13.67
C ASN A 63 14.85 -24.72 -13.12
N GLU A 64 13.89 -23.81 -13.29
CA GLU A 64 12.49 -23.98 -12.83
C GLU A 64 11.73 -25.11 -13.54
N GLY A 65 12.24 -25.57 -14.70
CA GLY A 65 11.66 -26.70 -15.44
C GLY A 65 11.96 -28.08 -14.87
N LEU A 66 12.78 -28.18 -13.81
CA LEU A 66 12.95 -29.45 -13.10
C LEU A 66 11.69 -29.74 -12.26
N GLY A 67 11.18 -30.96 -12.34
CA GLY A 67 10.04 -31.38 -11.55
C GLY A 67 10.25 -31.16 -10.05
N GLU A 68 9.16 -30.87 -9.33
CA GLU A 68 9.18 -30.50 -7.91
C GLU A 68 9.95 -31.48 -7.01
N HIS A 69 9.75 -32.79 -7.18
CA HIS A 69 10.46 -33.81 -6.39
C HIS A 69 11.97 -33.70 -6.55
N ARG A 70 12.45 -33.50 -7.79
CA ARG A 70 13.87 -33.35 -8.07
C ARG A 70 14.44 -32.06 -7.48
N LEU A 71 13.66 -30.97 -7.45
CA LEU A 71 14.05 -29.74 -6.77
C LEU A 71 14.20 -29.95 -5.26
N ARG A 72 13.32 -30.73 -4.63
CA ARG A 72 13.41 -31.09 -3.20
C ARG A 72 14.66 -31.91 -2.92
N ASP A 73 14.91 -32.97 -3.70
CA ASP A 73 16.09 -33.82 -3.55
C ASP A 73 17.39 -33.03 -3.72
N LEU A 74 17.48 -32.20 -4.76
CA LEU A 74 18.65 -31.34 -4.97
C LEU A 74 18.85 -30.36 -3.81
N ASN A 75 17.78 -29.80 -3.26
CA ASN A 75 17.86 -28.89 -2.13
C ASN A 75 18.36 -29.59 -0.86
N ASP A 76 17.89 -30.82 -0.58
CA ASP A 76 18.37 -31.65 0.52
C ASP A 76 19.84 -32.02 0.36
N GLU A 77 20.25 -32.36 -0.86
CA GLU A 77 21.64 -32.66 -1.19
C GLU A 77 22.55 -31.44 -0.99
N ILE A 78 22.11 -30.24 -1.38
CA ILE A 78 22.88 -29.01 -1.12
C ILE A 78 22.98 -28.75 0.37
N ASN A 79 21.87 -28.88 1.12
CA ASN A 79 21.90 -28.71 2.57
C ASN A 79 22.80 -29.73 3.27
N LYS A 80 22.88 -30.97 2.77
CA LYS A 80 23.85 -31.97 3.22
C LYS A 80 25.29 -31.51 2.96
N LEU A 81 25.58 -31.05 1.75
CA LEU A 81 26.92 -30.54 1.39
C LEU A 81 27.32 -29.30 2.21
N ILE A 82 26.39 -28.40 2.53
CA ILE A 82 26.66 -27.22 3.36
C ILE A 82 26.99 -27.63 4.80
N ARG A 83 26.32 -28.65 5.35
CA ARG A 83 26.68 -29.20 6.67
C ARG A 83 28.06 -29.85 6.65
N GLU A 84 28.35 -30.66 5.64
CA GLU A 84 29.69 -31.24 5.44
C GLU A 84 30.75 -30.14 5.33
N LYS A 85 30.51 -29.10 4.51
CA LYS A 85 31.38 -27.94 4.38
C LYS A 85 31.69 -27.30 5.73
N TRP A 86 30.69 -27.14 6.59
CA TRP A 86 30.90 -26.56 7.92
C TRP A 86 31.79 -27.42 8.81
N HIS A 87 31.68 -28.75 8.75
CA HIS A 87 32.59 -29.65 9.46
C HIS A 87 34.04 -29.52 8.95
N TRP A 88 34.22 -29.40 7.63
CA TRP A 88 35.53 -29.17 7.03
C TRP A 88 36.10 -27.78 7.40
N GLU A 89 35.29 -26.72 7.38
CA GLU A 89 35.71 -25.38 7.81
C GLU A 89 36.11 -25.34 9.29
N ARG A 90 35.37 -26.03 10.15
CA ARG A 90 35.75 -26.21 11.56
C ARG A 90 37.08 -26.95 11.68
N ARG A 91 37.26 -28.03 10.94
CA ARG A 91 38.50 -28.81 10.96
C ARG A 91 39.71 -27.98 10.52
N ILE A 92 39.55 -27.16 9.49
CA ILE A 92 40.62 -26.26 9.03
C ILE A 92 41.01 -25.29 10.15
N VAL A 93 40.03 -24.74 10.88
CA VAL A 93 40.31 -23.88 12.04
C VAL A 93 41.03 -24.64 13.17
N GLU A 94 40.63 -25.88 13.46
CA GLU A 94 41.31 -26.73 14.46
C GLU A 94 42.77 -27.04 14.08
N LEU A 95 43.05 -27.19 12.78
CA LEU A 95 44.41 -27.39 12.24
C LEU A 95 45.22 -26.08 12.16
N GLY A 96 44.68 -24.95 12.63
CA GLY A 96 45.35 -23.64 12.62
C GLY A 96 45.23 -22.86 11.32
N GLY A 97 44.29 -23.23 10.46
CA GLY A 97 44.04 -22.58 9.18
C GLY A 97 43.09 -21.38 9.22
N PRO A 98 42.82 -20.75 8.07
CA PRO A 98 41.95 -19.58 7.96
C PRO A 98 40.52 -19.86 8.37
N ASN A 99 39.89 -18.90 9.07
CA ASN A 99 38.51 -19.04 9.51
C ASN A 99 37.51 -18.54 8.46
N TYR A 100 37.15 -19.43 7.54
CA TYR A 100 36.23 -19.12 6.44
C TYR A 100 34.79 -18.80 6.87
N THR A 101 34.38 -19.19 8.08
CA THR A 101 33.02 -18.93 8.59
C THR A 101 32.77 -17.44 8.86
N LYS A 102 33.81 -16.69 9.26
CA LYS A 102 33.72 -15.25 9.54
C LYS A 102 33.63 -14.41 8.26
N HIS A 103 34.25 -14.87 7.19
CA HIS A 103 34.29 -14.18 5.90
C HIS A 103 33.18 -14.61 4.95
N ALA A 104 32.34 -15.57 5.36
CA ALA A 104 31.17 -15.96 4.57
C ALA A 104 30.14 -14.83 4.62
N ALA A 105 29.99 -14.12 3.49
CA ALA A 105 28.87 -13.21 3.31
C ALA A 105 27.57 -13.97 3.60
N LYS A 106 26.68 -13.36 4.39
CA LYS A 106 25.35 -13.93 4.63
C LYS A 106 24.69 -14.05 3.26
N MET A 107 24.43 -15.28 2.83
CA MET A 107 23.91 -15.54 1.48
C MET A 107 22.54 -14.87 1.36
N THR A 108 22.49 -13.77 0.63
CA THR A 108 21.27 -13.05 0.25
C THR A 108 20.95 -13.40 -1.20
N ASP A 109 19.67 -13.56 -1.52
CA ASP A 109 19.26 -13.73 -2.92
C ASP A 109 19.52 -12.48 -3.77
N LEU A 110 19.31 -12.62 -5.08
CA LEU A 110 19.15 -11.52 -6.04
C LEU A 110 18.14 -10.47 -5.55
N GLU A 111 17.15 -10.90 -4.76
CA GLU A 111 16.07 -10.07 -4.19
C GLU A 111 16.38 -9.56 -2.77
N GLY A 112 17.60 -9.78 -2.25
CA GLY A 112 18.02 -9.32 -0.92
C GLY A 112 17.33 -10.04 0.25
N ASN A 113 16.50 -11.05 -0.02
CA ASN A 113 15.86 -11.85 1.02
C ASN A 113 16.83 -12.85 1.65
N ILE A 114 16.67 -13.06 2.96
CA ILE A 114 17.45 -14.03 3.73
C ILE A 114 16.95 -15.42 3.35
N VAL A 115 17.86 -16.26 2.84
CA VAL A 115 17.57 -17.61 2.32
C VAL A 115 17.29 -18.64 3.43
N ASP A 116 17.60 -18.26 4.67
CA ASP A 116 17.61 -19.15 5.82
C ASP A 116 16.24 -19.13 6.50
N VAL A 117 15.57 -20.29 6.58
CA VAL A 117 14.46 -20.47 7.51
C VAL A 117 15.06 -20.50 8.91
N PRO A 118 14.67 -19.57 9.83
CA PRO A 118 15.18 -19.57 11.18
C PRO A 118 14.90 -20.93 11.84
N ASN A 119 15.95 -21.57 12.37
CA ASN A 119 15.77 -22.82 13.10
C ASN A 119 14.96 -22.50 14.37
N PRO A 120 13.79 -23.13 14.61
CA PRO A 120 12.96 -22.83 15.79
C PRO A 120 13.69 -23.00 17.12
N GLY A 121 14.73 -23.84 17.14
CA GLY A 121 15.58 -24.07 18.32
C GLY A 121 16.77 -23.14 18.47
N GLY A 122 16.97 -22.13 17.59
CA GLY A 122 18.08 -21.17 17.67
C GLY A 122 19.50 -21.74 17.56
N ARG A 123 19.63 -23.07 17.41
CA ARG A 123 20.90 -23.80 17.46
C ARG A 123 21.32 -24.18 16.05
N GLY A 124 22.29 -23.45 15.51
CA GLY A 124 22.96 -23.78 14.26
C GLY A 124 22.26 -23.28 12.99
N PRO A 125 22.90 -23.52 11.81
CA PRO A 125 22.40 -23.06 10.53
C PRO A 125 21.06 -23.76 10.22
N GLY A 126 20.02 -22.98 9.99
CA GLY A 126 18.70 -23.50 9.61
C GLY A 126 18.70 -24.19 8.25
N TYR A 127 17.60 -24.86 7.95
CA TYR A 127 17.36 -25.43 6.63
C TYR A 127 17.20 -24.30 5.60
N ARG A 128 17.81 -24.46 4.43
CA ARG A 128 17.86 -23.43 3.39
C ARG A 128 17.17 -23.93 2.13
N TYR A 129 16.48 -23.04 1.45
CA TYR A 129 15.90 -23.32 0.14
C TYR A 129 16.67 -22.54 -0.91
N PHE A 130 17.08 -23.12 -2.03
CA PHE A 130 17.86 -22.43 -3.08
C PHE A 130 17.02 -22.25 -4.34
N GLY A 131 17.20 -21.15 -5.08
CA GLY A 131 16.63 -20.94 -6.42
C GLY A 131 15.15 -21.33 -6.55
N ALA A 132 14.83 -22.20 -7.51
CA ALA A 132 13.47 -22.67 -7.78
C ALA A 132 12.84 -23.43 -6.60
N ALA A 133 13.64 -24.00 -5.69
CA ALA A 133 13.12 -24.69 -4.50
C ALA A 133 12.33 -23.76 -3.57
N LYS A 134 12.51 -22.43 -3.66
CA LYS A 134 11.71 -21.43 -2.93
C LYS A 134 10.29 -21.29 -3.44
N LYS A 135 10.09 -21.56 -4.73
CA LYS A 135 8.79 -21.44 -5.39
C LYS A 135 7.92 -22.68 -5.17
N LEU A 136 8.44 -23.70 -4.49
CA LEU A 136 7.70 -24.93 -4.19
C LEU A 136 6.46 -24.61 -3.32
N PRO A 137 5.32 -25.29 -3.57
CA PRO A 137 4.15 -25.21 -2.71
C PRO A 137 4.51 -25.50 -1.24
N GLY A 138 3.98 -24.69 -0.31
CA GLY A 138 4.28 -24.74 1.13
C GLY A 138 5.61 -24.08 1.56
N VAL A 139 6.64 -24.09 0.71
CA VAL A 139 7.89 -23.36 0.98
C VAL A 139 7.73 -21.88 0.66
N ARG A 140 7.05 -21.59 -0.44
CA ARG A 140 6.75 -20.22 -0.89
C ARG A 140 6.06 -19.41 0.21
N GLU A 141 5.12 -20.03 0.91
CA GLU A 141 4.36 -19.39 2.01
C GLU A 141 5.27 -19.01 3.20
N LEU A 142 6.36 -19.75 3.44
CA LEU A 142 7.31 -19.42 4.51
C LEU A 142 8.14 -18.17 4.21
N PHE A 143 8.34 -17.85 2.93
CA PHE A 143 9.12 -16.69 2.49
C PHE A 143 8.25 -15.51 2.06
N GLU A 144 6.97 -15.75 1.76
CA GLU A 144 6.01 -14.70 1.46
C GLU A 144 5.78 -13.89 2.74
N LYS A 145 6.46 -12.75 2.82
CA LYS A 145 6.28 -11.83 3.94
C LYS A 145 4.80 -11.47 4.00
N PRO A 146 4.16 -11.57 5.18
CA PRO A 146 2.79 -11.09 5.32
C PRO A 146 2.78 -9.64 4.82
N PRO A 147 1.75 -9.24 4.04
CA PRO A 147 1.70 -7.91 3.47
C PRO A 147 1.89 -6.91 4.61
N GLU A 148 2.87 -6.01 4.45
CA GLU A 148 3.14 -5.00 5.48
C GLU A 148 1.83 -4.28 5.77
N LEU A 149 1.30 -4.50 6.97
CA LEU A 149 0.08 -3.83 7.40
C LEU A 149 0.34 -2.34 7.25
N LYS A 150 -0.38 -1.69 6.34
CA LYS A 150 -0.29 -0.25 6.12
C LYS A 150 -0.38 0.40 7.50
N LYS A 151 0.72 0.98 7.97
CA LYS A 151 0.76 1.64 9.28
C LYS A 151 -0.36 2.68 9.24
N ARG A 152 -1.30 2.57 10.18
CA ARG A 152 -2.33 3.60 10.34
C ARG A 152 -1.60 4.92 10.56
N ARG A 153 -2.04 5.98 9.86
CA ARG A 153 -1.44 7.31 10.00
C ARG A 153 -1.40 7.66 11.48
N SER A 154 -0.23 8.06 11.96
CA SER A 154 -0.11 8.51 13.34
C SER A 154 -0.96 9.77 13.53
N ARG A 155 -1.48 9.97 14.74
CA ARG A 155 -2.21 11.19 15.10
C ARG A 155 -1.38 12.45 14.78
N TYR A 156 -0.05 12.37 14.90
CA TYR A 156 0.88 13.42 14.46
C TYR A 156 0.87 13.67 12.95
N GLU A 157 0.84 12.63 12.10
CA GLU A 157 0.77 12.77 10.64
C GLU A 157 -0.58 13.27 10.12
N ILE A 158 -1.63 13.05 10.92
CA ILE A 158 -2.96 13.61 10.68
C ILE A 158 -2.92 15.10 11.04
N PHE A 159 -2.48 15.45 12.25
CA PHE A 159 -2.39 16.85 12.68
C PHE A 159 -1.43 17.70 11.86
N LYS A 160 -0.36 17.11 11.30
CA LYS A 160 0.56 17.83 10.40
C LYS A 160 -0.13 18.34 9.11
N ARG A 161 -1.24 17.71 8.69
CA ARG A 161 -2.05 18.11 7.53
C ARG A 161 -3.27 18.94 7.90
N ILE A 162 -3.58 19.06 9.18
CA ILE A 162 -4.65 19.92 9.68
C ILE A 162 -4.00 21.27 9.92
N ASP A 163 -4.19 22.18 8.98
CA ASP A 163 -3.72 23.55 9.06
C ASP A 163 -4.85 24.50 9.54
N ALA A 164 -4.54 25.79 9.67
CA ALA A 164 -5.52 26.79 10.05
C ALA A 164 -6.71 26.88 9.07
N SER A 165 -6.52 26.45 7.81
CA SER A 165 -7.60 26.41 6.82
C SER A 165 -8.67 25.38 7.17
N TYR A 166 -8.29 24.23 7.76
CA TYR A 166 -9.27 23.23 8.22
C TYR A 166 -10.23 23.78 9.29
N TYR A 167 -9.78 24.76 10.07
CA TYR A 167 -10.58 25.43 11.10
C TYR A 167 -11.27 26.70 10.59
N GLY A 168 -11.22 26.99 9.29
CA GLY A 168 -11.94 28.13 8.68
C GLY A 168 -11.32 29.49 8.97
N TYR A 169 -10.14 29.58 9.59
CA TYR A 169 -9.48 30.87 9.89
C TYR A 169 -9.07 31.68 8.65
N ARG A 170 -9.20 31.10 7.45
CA ARG A 170 -8.90 31.75 6.17
C ARG A 170 -10.13 32.00 5.29
N ASP A 171 -11.31 31.53 5.69
CA ASP A 171 -12.52 31.65 4.87
C ASP A 171 -12.98 33.12 4.77
N ASP A 172 -12.68 33.94 5.78
CA ASP A 172 -12.96 35.37 5.79
C ASP A 172 -12.03 36.17 4.85
N GLU A 173 -10.84 35.63 4.51
CA GLU A 173 -9.85 36.32 3.66
C GLU A 173 -10.15 36.21 2.16
N ASP A 174 -11.11 35.36 1.74
CA ASP A 174 -11.48 35.16 0.34
C ASP A 174 -12.27 36.37 -0.24
N GLY A 175 -12.69 37.32 0.60
CA GLY A 175 -13.39 38.55 0.20
C GLY A 175 -14.78 38.30 -0.43
N VAL A 176 -15.27 37.06 -0.37
CA VAL A 176 -16.62 36.68 -0.81
C VAL A 176 -17.66 37.27 0.15
N LEU A 177 -17.37 37.23 1.45
CA LEU A 177 -18.24 37.77 2.50
C LEU A 177 -18.41 39.28 2.35
N GLU A 178 -17.32 40.03 2.17
CA GLU A 178 -17.35 41.49 1.97
C GLU A 178 -18.24 41.92 0.79
N LYS A 179 -18.22 41.16 -0.33
CA LYS A 179 -19.06 41.43 -1.50
C LYS A 179 -20.54 41.20 -1.24
N ALA A 180 -20.88 40.25 -0.38
CA ALA A 180 -22.25 39.94 0.00
C ALA A 180 -22.78 40.90 1.09
N GLU A 181 -21.92 41.33 2.01
CA GLU A 181 -22.27 42.25 3.10
C GLU A 181 -22.46 43.68 2.61
N ALA A 182 -21.63 44.18 1.70
CA ALA A 182 -21.73 45.54 1.17
C ALA A 182 -23.14 45.95 0.65
N PRO A 183 -23.86 45.14 -0.17
CA PRO A 183 -25.22 45.48 -0.58
C PRO A 183 -26.25 45.32 0.54
N ALA A 184 -26.05 44.39 1.49
CA ALA A 184 -26.93 44.22 2.63
C ALA A 184 -26.81 45.41 3.60
N GLU A 185 -25.58 45.82 3.91
CA GLU A 185 -25.27 46.97 4.76
C GLU A 185 -25.85 48.26 4.18
N LYS A 186 -25.73 48.48 2.87
CA LYS A 186 -26.34 49.64 2.20
C LYS A 186 -27.85 49.69 2.38
N LYS A 187 -28.55 48.57 2.21
CA LYS A 187 -30.01 48.49 2.41
C LYS A 187 -30.41 48.81 3.84
N VAL A 188 -29.69 48.25 4.82
CA VAL A 188 -29.95 48.51 6.24
C VAL A 188 -29.70 49.99 6.58
N ARG A 189 -28.60 50.55 6.05
CA ARG A 189 -28.27 51.97 6.25
C ARG A 189 -29.29 52.90 5.62
N GLU A 190 -29.78 52.58 4.42
CA GLU A 190 -30.85 53.32 3.74
C GLU A 190 -32.17 53.26 4.53
N ALA A 191 -32.54 52.08 5.06
CA ALA A 191 -33.73 51.93 5.90
C ALA A 191 -33.64 52.79 7.17
N ALA A 192 -32.53 52.70 7.91
CA ALA A 192 -32.29 53.50 9.10
C ALA A 192 -32.29 55.02 8.83
N LEU A 193 -31.73 55.45 7.69
CA LEU A 193 -31.77 56.87 7.29
C LEU A 193 -33.20 57.33 6.96
N ASN A 194 -34.00 56.48 6.31
CA ASN A 194 -35.39 56.80 6.00
C ASN A 194 -36.24 56.90 7.28
N GLU A 195 -36.06 55.99 8.21
CA GLU A 195 -36.70 56.02 9.53
C GLU A 195 -36.31 57.30 10.30
N TRP A 196 -35.01 57.64 10.31
CA TRP A 196 -34.52 58.86 10.95
C TRP A 196 -35.12 60.13 10.31
N LEU A 197 -35.20 60.21 8.98
CA LEU A 197 -35.82 61.33 8.26
C LEU A 197 -37.32 61.44 8.53
N LEU A 198 -38.04 60.31 8.63
CA LEU A 198 -39.45 60.30 9.00
C LEU A 198 -39.65 60.81 10.42
N MET A 199 -38.86 60.32 11.38
CA MET A 199 -38.86 60.81 12.75
C MET A 199 -38.55 62.31 12.84
N GLU A 200 -37.60 62.79 12.03
CA GLU A 200 -37.25 64.21 12.00
C GLU A 200 -38.38 65.07 11.41
N LYS A 201 -39.08 64.60 10.36
CA LYS A 201 -40.28 65.27 9.83
C LYS A 201 -41.40 65.33 10.86
N ILE A 202 -41.70 64.22 11.53
CA ILE A 202 -42.69 64.16 12.61
C ILE A 202 -42.33 65.16 13.72
N LYS A 203 -41.05 65.23 14.10
CA LYS A 203 -40.55 66.19 15.09
C LYS A 203 -40.66 67.64 14.64
N GLN A 204 -40.44 67.93 13.35
CA GLN A 204 -40.60 69.27 12.79
C GLN A 204 -42.08 69.67 12.69
N GLU A 205 -42.96 68.76 12.26
CA GLU A 205 -44.40 68.96 12.22
C GLU A 205 -44.98 69.18 13.62
N ALA A 206 -44.55 68.39 14.62
CA ALA A 206 -44.90 68.60 16.02
C ALA A 206 -44.40 69.97 16.53
N LYS A 207 -43.18 70.40 16.17
CA LYS A 207 -42.68 71.74 16.51
C LYS A 207 -43.48 72.86 15.83
N MET A 208 -43.95 72.66 14.61
CA MET A 208 -44.77 73.62 13.87
C MET A 208 -46.20 73.68 14.42
N ALA A 209 -46.79 72.54 14.79
CA ALA A 209 -48.10 72.44 15.44
C ALA A 209 -48.11 73.10 16.84
N VAL A 210 -47.03 72.94 17.61
CA VAL A 210 -46.84 73.66 18.88
C VAL A 210 -46.73 75.18 18.66
N LYS A 211 -46.25 75.63 17.50
CA LYS A 211 -46.20 77.04 17.10
C LYS A 211 -47.55 77.60 16.63
N SER A 212 -48.49 76.76 16.17
CA SER A 212 -49.84 77.14 15.74
C SER A 212 -50.93 76.99 16.82
N GLY A 213 -50.57 76.57 18.04
CA GLY A 213 -51.46 76.66 19.21
C GLY A 213 -52.53 75.57 19.32
N GLU A 214 -52.38 74.43 18.64
CA GLU A 214 -53.18 73.23 18.91
C GLU A 214 -52.36 72.22 19.72
N VAL A 215 -52.71 72.06 21.00
CA VAL A 215 -52.08 71.09 21.90
C VAL A 215 -52.80 69.75 21.74
N ALA A 216 -52.27 68.86 20.91
CA ALA A 216 -52.71 67.47 20.82
C ALA A 216 -51.54 66.52 21.15
N SER A 217 -51.64 65.89 22.33
CA SER A 217 -51.06 64.62 22.77
C SER A 217 -49.68 64.20 22.22
N ALA A 218 -48.62 64.68 22.86
CA ALA A 218 -47.25 64.15 22.74
C ALA A 218 -46.99 62.95 23.68
N ALA A 219 -47.95 62.04 23.83
CA ALA A 219 -47.87 60.89 24.75
C ALA A 219 -47.77 59.53 24.06
N THR A 220 -47.91 59.46 22.74
CA THR A 220 -47.93 58.20 21.96
C THR A 220 -46.55 57.73 21.47
N VAL A 221 -45.56 58.62 21.35
CA VAL A 221 -44.25 58.28 20.75
C VAL A 221 -43.29 57.56 21.72
N LEU A 222 -43.52 57.66 23.04
CA LEU A 222 -42.66 57.01 24.04
C LEU A 222 -43.08 55.57 24.39
N PHE A 223 -44.26 55.11 23.95
CA PHE A 223 -44.74 53.76 24.20
C PHE A 223 -44.33 52.78 23.08
N GLU A 224 -44.08 53.29 21.87
CA GLU A 224 -43.62 52.49 20.72
C GLU A 224 -42.16 52.02 20.91
N GLU A 225 -41.28 52.85 21.51
CA GLU A 225 -39.87 52.47 21.76
C GLU A 225 -39.72 51.31 22.79
N GLU A 226 -40.62 51.19 23.79
CA GLU A 226 -40.59 50.07 24.73
C GLU A 226 -41.16 48.78 24.13
N GLU A 227 -42.15 48.86 23.24
CA GLU A 227 -42.70 47.68 22.55
C GLU A 227 -41.72 47.11 21.51
N ASP A 228 -40.97 47.96 20.80
CA ASP A 228 -39.98 47.54 19.81
C ASP A 228 -38.78 46.78 20.43
N ILE A 229 -38.32 47.19 21.63
CA ILE A 229 -37.23 46.51 22.36
C ILE A 229 -37.68 45.11 22.83
N VAL A 230 -38.96 44.95 23.19
CA VAL A 230 -39.55 43.68 23.64
C VAL A 230 -39.80 42.72 22.48
N GLU A 231 -40.20 43.21 21.30
CA GLU A 231 -40.29 42.42 20.06
C GLU A 231 -38.91 41.93 19.60
N GLU A 232 -37.87 42.76 19.70
CA GLU A 232 -36.52 42.41 19.30
C GLU A 232 -35.89 41.34 20.23
N GLU A 233 -36.12 41.43 21.55
CA GLU A 233 -35.74 40.38 22.52
C GLU A 233 -36.49 39.06 22.30
N ARG A 234 -37.77 39.10 21.91
CA ARG A 234 -38.55 37.90 21.58
C ARG A 234 -38.05 37.22 20.32
N ARG A 235 -37.76 37.98 19.26
CA ARG A 235 -37.15 37.45 18.02
C ARG A 235 -35.75 36.90 18.23
N ALA A 236 -34.97 37.48 19.15
CA ALA A 236 -33.65 36.96 19.51
C ALA A 236 -33.77 35.58 20.22
N LYS A 237 -34.73 35.42 21.13
CA LYS A 237 -35.02 34.14 21.80
C LYS A 237 -35.57 33.07 20.86
N GLU A 238 -36.43 33.45 19.91
CA GLU A 238 -36.91 32.50 18.88
C GLU A 238 -35.76 32.01 18.00
N LYS A 239 -34.84 32.89 17.58
CA LYS A 239 -33.65 32.52 16.81
C LYS A 239 -32.62 31.69 17.58
N GLU A 240 -32.51 31.84 18.90
CA GLU A 240 -31.71 30.94 19.75
C GLU A 240 -32.34 29.55 19.83
N SER A 241 -33.67 29.45 19.93
CA SER A 241 -34.37 28.16 20.00
C SER A 241 -34.32 27.34 18.70
N GLU A 242 -34.23 28.00 17.54
CA GLU A 242 -34.04 27.31 16.24
C GLU A 242 -32.62 26.78 16.04
N LYS A 243 -31.61 27.35 16.71
CA LYS A 243 -30.21 26.89 16.63
C LYS A 243 -29.94 25.62 17.44
N GLU A 244 -30.79 25.27 18.40
CA GLU A 244 -30.63 24.08 19.24
C GLU A 244 -31.17 22.79 18.59
N GLN A 245 -31.89 22.88 17.47
CA GLN A 245 -32.25 21.72 16.68
C GLN A 245 -31.15 21.42 15.67
N GLU A 246 -30.12 20.67 16.08
CA GLU A 246 -29.15 20.08 15.16
C GLU A 246 -29.89 19.19 14.14
N PHE A 247 -29.99 19.69 12.91
CA PHE A 247 -30.64 19.00 11.79
C PHE A 247 -29.79 17.81 11.33
N VAL A 248 -29.98 16.65 11.97
CA VAL A 248 -29.30 15.42 11.57
C VAL A 248 -30.08 14.76 10.43
N VAL A 249 -29.70 15.09 9.19
CA VAL A 249 -30.18 14.36 8.00
C VAL A 249 -29.43 13.04 7.92
N HIS A 250 -30.11 11.94 8.22
CA HIS A 250 -29.56 10.62 7.92
C HIS A 250 -29.64 10.37 6.42
N VAL A 251 -28.52 10.57 5.73
CA VAL A 251 -28.36 10.12 4.34
C VAL A 251 -28.13 8.61 4.38
N PRO A 252 -29.03 7.79 3.80
CA PRO A 252 -28.82 6.35 3.73
C PRO A 252 -27.59 6.07 2.85
N LEU A 253 -26.52 5.62 3.48
CA LEU A 253 -25.30 5.21 2.79
C LEU A 253 -25.50 3.77 2.28
N PRO A 254 -25.29 3.51 0.98
CA PRO A 254 -25.39 2.16 0.44
C PRO A 254 -24.38 1.21 1.07
N ASP A 255 -24.80 -0.01 1.34
CA ASP A 255 -23.92 -1.07 1.86
C ASP A 255 -22.88 -1.48 0.80
N GLU A 256 -21.72 -2.00 1.24
CA GLU A 256 -20.62 -2.40 0.33
C GLU A 256 -21.09 -3.32 -0.81
N LYS A 257 -22.04 -4.22 -0.54
CA LYS A 257 -22.64 -5.13 -1.53
C LYS A 257 -23.48 -4.41 -2.59
N GLU A 258 -24.13 -3.30 -2.23
CA GLU A 258 -24.93 -2.50 -3.16
C GLU A 258 -24.02 -1.68 -4.08
N ILE A 259 -22.93 -1.14 -3.51
CA ILE A 259 -21.89 -0.44 -4.28
C ILE A 259 -21.28 -1.39 -5.31
N GLU A 260 -20.93 -2.62 -4.93
CA GLU A 260 -20.39 -3.62 -5.85
C GLU A 260 -21.34 -3.94 -7.00
N ARG A 261 -22.65 -4.13 -6.72
CA ARG A 261 -23.66 -4.37 -7.75
C ARG A 261 -23.77 -3.19 -8.72
N MET A 262 -23.86 -1.97 -8.21
CA MET A 262 -23.92 -0.77 -9.05
C MET A 262 -22.66 -0.58 -9.90
N VAL A 263 -21.47 -0.90 -9.36
CA VAL A 263 -20.21 -0.83 -10.11
C VAL A 263 -20.18 -1.89 -11.21
N VAL A 264 -20.65 -3.11 -10.94
CA VAL A 264 -20.74 -4.18 -11.94
C VAL A 264 -21.71 -3.80 -13.06
N GLU A 265 -22.88 -3.25 -12.72
CA GLU A 265 -23.86 -2.79 -13.70
C GLU A 265 -23.32 -1.65 -14.56
N LYS A 266 -22.68 -0.64 -13.94
CA LYS A 266 -22.04 0.46 -14.69
C LYS A 266 -20.97 -0.05 -15.65
N LYS A 267 -20.09 -0.97 -15.21
CA LYS A 267 -19.07 -1.57 -16.07
C LYS A 267 -19.67 -2.42 -17.18
N LYS A 268 -20.75 -3.15 -16.89
CA LYS A 268 -21.49 -3.91 -17.91
C LYS A 268 -22.09 -2.98 -18.96
N MET A 269 -22.71 -1.88 -18.54
CA MET A 269 -23.26 -0.85 -19.44
C MET A 269 -22.18 -0.15 -20.26
N GLU A 270 -21.02 0.12 -19.66
CA GLU A 270 -19.87 0.74 -20.34
C GLU A 270 -19.23 -0.21 -21.36
N LEU A 271 -19.14 -1.50 -21.05
CA LEU A 271 -18.70 -2.52 -22.01
C LEU A 271 -19.72 -2.70 -23.12
N LEU A 272 -21.00 -2.69 -22.81
CA LEU A 272 -22.04 -2.72 -23.83
C LEU A 272 -21.90 -1.49 -24.73
N SER A 273 -21.88 -0.27 -24.20
CA SER A 273 -21.75 0.94 -25.01
C SER A 273 -20.45 1.00 -25.85
N LYS A 274 -19.36 0.40 -25.36
CA LYS A 274 -18.08 0.34 -26.11
C LYS A 274 -18.06 -0.72 -27.20
N TYR A 275 -18.79 -1.82 -27.05
CA TYR A 275 -18.65 -3.01 -27.90
C TYR A 275 -19.92 -3.41 -28.65
N THR A 276 -21.08 -2.82 -28.36
CA THR A 276 -22.29 -3.05 -29.14
C THR A 276 -22.36 -2.07 -30.30
N SER A 277 -22.39 -2.58 -31.53
CA SER A 277 -22.84 -1.82 -32.70
C SER A 277 -24.33 -1.52 -32.59
N ASP A 278 -24.78 -0.42 -33.19
CA ASP A 278 -26.19 0.02 -33.14
C ASP A 278 -27.18 -1.08 -33.57
N ASN A 279 -26.79 -1.91 -34.55
CA ASN A 279 -27.59 -3.06 -35.01
C ASN A 279 -27.84 -4.12 -33.91
N LEU A 280 -26.86 -4.37 -33.03
CA LEU A 280 -27.02 -5.38 -31.97
C LEU A 280 -27.96 -4.89 -30.86
N LEU A 281 -28.03 -3.58 -30.65
CA LEU A 281 -28.96 -2.96 -29.71
C LEU A 281 -30.39 -3.06 -30.23
N GLU A 282 -30.61 -2.84 -31.53
CA GLU A 282 -31.92 -3.00 -32.18
C GLU A 282 -32.41 -4.45 -32.10
N GLU A 283 -31.56 -5.43 -32.45
CA GLU A 283 -31.89 -6.87 -32.33
C GLU A 283 -32.19 -7.27 -30.87
N GLN A 284 -31.47 -6.70 -29.89
CA GLN A 284 -31.72 -6.95 -28.48
C GLN A 284 -33.06 -6.34 -28.02
N ILE A 285 -33.42 -5.16 -28.52
CA ILE A 285 -34.69 -4.51 -28.20
C ILE A 285 -35.85 -5.31 -28.79
N GLU A 286 -35.74 -5.77 -30.04
CA GLU A 286 -36.73 -6.64 -30.68
C GLU A 286 -36.86 -7.98 -29.93
N ALA A 287 -35.76 -8.63 -29.57
CA ALA A 287 -35.76 -9.87 -28.81
C ALA A 287 -36.38 -9.71 -27.41
N LYS A 288 -36.12 -8.59 -26.73
CA LYS A 288 -36.74 -8.27 -25.43
C LYS A 288 -38.23 -7.99 -25.55
N ALA A 289 -38.67 -7.30 -26.60
CA ALA A 289 -40.08 -7.07 -26.89
C ALA A 289 -40.81 -8.40 -27.15
N MET A 290 -40.18 -9.33 -27.88
CA MET A 290 -40.70 -10.67 -28.12
C MET A 290 -40.77 -11.53 -26.85
N LEU A 291 -39.84 -11.33 -25.91
CA LEU A 291 -39.80 -12.06 -24.63
C LEU A 291 -40.65 -11.43 -23.52
N ASN A 292 -41.30 -10.28 -23.77
CA ASN A 292 -42.17 -9.58 -22.83
C ASN A 292 -41.51 -9.30 -21.45
N VAL A 293 -40.19 -9.13 -21.43
CA VAL A 293 -39.42 -8.78 -20.24
C VAL A 293 -39.21 -7.28 -20.21
N GLN A 294 -40.17 -6.55 -19.64
CA GLN A 294 -39.98 -5.15 -19.26
C GLN A 294 -39.51 -5.11 -17.81
N HIS A 295 -38.35 -4.50 -17.57
CA HIS A 295 -37.87 -4.12 -16.25
C HIS A 295 -38.17 -2.65 -16.00
#